data_AF-A0A7C3UWP1-F1
#
_entry.id   AF-A0A7C3UWP1-F1
#
_cell.length_a   1.000
_cell.length_b   1.000
_cell.length_c   1.000
_cell.angle_alpha   90.00
_cell.angle_beta   90.00
_cell.angle_gamma   90.00
#
_symmetry.space_group_name_H-M   'P 1'
#
loop_
_entity.id
_entity.type
_entity.pdbx_description
1 polymer ?
#
loop_
_entity_poly.entity_id
_entity_poly.type
_entity_poly.pdbx_seq_one_letter_code
_entity_poly.pdbx_strand_id
1 'polypeptide(L)'
;MPPPEKLYVYEIEGRVNPPAELTALDFLGCWREGACSYLFFSAPREEEVKAWLAANPDQGTFLSVTDLNYADWEAGQALKPTRVA
;
A
#
# COMPACT_ATOMS: atom_id res chain seq x y z
N MET A 1 16.89 9.73 0.42
CA MET A 1 16.33 8.95 1.54
C MET A 1 16.70 7.50 1.31
N PRO A 2 17.14 6.75 2.33
CA PRO A 2 17.27 5.30 2.21
C PRO A 2 15.89 4.70 1.88
N PRO A 3 15.83 3.56 1.18
CA PRO A 3 14.56 2.85 0.99
C PRO A 3 13.95 2.52 2.36
N PRO A 4 12.62 2.55 2.49
CA PRO A 4 11.97 2.17 3.74
C PRO A 4 12.38 0.73 4.08
N GLU A 5 12.73 0.45 5.34
CA GLU A 5 13.15 -0.91 5.73
C GLU A 5 11.99 -1.91 5.61
N LYS A 6 10.76 -1.43 5.82
CA LYS A 6 9.54 -2.23 5.77
C LYS A 6 8.50 -1.63 4.81
N LEU A 7 7.76 -2.54 4.19
CA LEU A 7 6.66 -2.27 3.30
C LEU A 7 5.43 -2.99 3.82
N TYR A 8 4.33 -2.25 3.92
CA TYR A 8 3.02 -2.76 4.31
C TYR A 8 2.10 -2.62 3.12
N VAL A 9 1.61 -3.75 2.59
CA VAL A 9 0.71 -3.79 1.45
C VAL A 9 -0.65 -4.27 1.92
N TYR A 10 -1.66 -3.41 1.77
CA TYR A 10 -3.04 -3.74 2.08
C TYR A 10 -3.78 -4.08 0.80
N GLU A 11 -4.25 -5.32 0.71
CA GLU A 11 -5.06 -5.81 -0.40
C GLU A 11 -6.54 -5.62 -0.08
N ILE A 12 -7.23 -4.93 -0.99
CA ILE A 12 -8.64 -4.59 -0.83
C ILE A 12 -9.37 -4.95 -2.11
N GLU A 13 -10.44 -5.73 -2.01
CA GLU A 13 -11.33 -6.04 -3.13
C GLU A 13 -12.22 -4.83 -3.38
N GLY A 14 -12.13 -4.24 -4.57
CA GLY A 14 -12.89 -3.06 -4.96
C GLY A 14 -12.00 -1.97 -5.53
N ARG A 15 -12.65 -0.94 -6.07
CA ARG A 15 -11.98 0.28 -6.53
C ARG A 15 -11.96 1.27 -5.39
N VAL A 16 -10.91 1.19 -4.59
CA VAL A 16 -10.78 2.05 -3.43
C VAL A 16 -10.10 3.36 -3.80
N ASN A 17 -10.52 4.45 -3.17
CA ASN A 17 -9.85 5.74 -3.27
C ASN A 17 -9.56 6.24 -1.85
N PRO A 18 -8.33 6.03 -1.33
CA PRO A 18 -8.02 6.37 0.05
C PRO A 18 -8.18 7.88 0.29
N PRO A 19 -8.73 8.29 1.44
CA PRO A 19 -8.92 9.70 1.76
C PRO A 19 -7.56 10.39 1.99
N ALA A 20 -7.53 11.71 1.79
CA ALA A 20 -6.32 12.51 1.94
C ALA A 20 -5.64 12.29 3.31
N GLU A 21 -6.43 12.16 4.37
CA GLU A 21 -5.98 11.89 5.74
C GLU A 21 -5.18 10.59 5.86
N LEU A 22 -5.61 9.53 5.17
CA LEU A 22 -4.91 8.24 5.15
C LEU A 22 -3.63 8.32 4.30
N THR A 23 -3.62 9.15 3.26
CA THR A 23 -2.47 9.31 2.35
C THR A 23 -1.44 10.34 2.80
N ALA A 24 -1.68 11.12 3.85
CA ALA A 24 -0.85 12.28 4.20
C ALA A 24 0.47 11.94 4.90
N LEU A 25 0.66 10.71 5.37
CA LEU A 25 1.76 10.32 6.26
C LEU A 25 2.73 9.35 5.57
N ASP A 26 2.49 8.05 5.74
CA ASP A 26 3.40 6.97 5.36
C ASP A 26 3.00 6.30 4.05
N PHE A 27 2.16 6.96 3.26
CA PHE A 27 1.58 6.40 2.04
C PHE A 27 2.57 6.50 0.88
N LEU A 28 2.92 5.34 0.32
CA LEU A 28 3.87 5.22 -0.77
C LEU A 28 3.17 5.18 -2.13
N GLY A 29 1.93 4.71 -2.17
CA GLY A 29 1.15 4.66 -3.40
C GLY A 29 -0.05 3.73 -3.33
N CYS A 30 -0.86 3.79 -4.39
CA CYS A 30 -1.95 2.86 -4.63
C CYS A 30 -1.72 2.23 -6.01
N TRP A 31 -1.68 0.91 -6.05
CA TRP A 31 -1.71 0.13 -7.28
C TRP A 31 -3.07 -0.51 -7.43
N ARG A 32 -3.58 -0.60 -8.66
CA ARG A 32 -4.85 -1.26 -8.94
C ARG A 32 -4.60 -2.35 -9.96
N GLU A 33 -5.05 -3.55 -9.64
CA GLU A 33 -4.96 -4.70 -10.52
C GLU A 33 -6.32 -5.38 -10.60
N GLY A 34 -6.94 -5.31 -11.79
CA GLY A 34 -8.27 -5.87 -12.01
C GLY A 34 -9.34 -5.29 -11.07
N ALA A 35 -9.88 -6.16 -10.22
CA ALA A 35 -10.90 -5.82 -9.23
C ALA A 35 -10.31 -5.47 -7.85
N CYS A 36 -8.99 -5.62 -7.66
CA CYS A 36 -8.33 -5.36 -6.38
C CYS A 36 -7.53 -4.06 -6.41
N SER A 37 -7.45 -3.43 -5.24
CA SER A 37 -6.60 -2.28 -4.98
C SER A 37 -5.60 -2.62 -3.89
N TYR A 38 -4.36 -2.22 -4.11
CA TYR A 38 -3.22 -2.46 -3.24
C TYR A 38 -2.70 -1.12 -2.74
N LEU A 39 -2.76 -0.90 -1.43
CA LEU A 39 -2.24 0.31 -0.81
C LEU A 39 -0.89 0.01 -0.17
N PHE A 40 0.10 0.84 -0.48
CA PHE A 40 1.47 0.68 -0.01
C PHE A 40 1.78 1.71 1.05
N PHE A 41 2.29 1.27 2.20
CA PHE A 41 2.71 2.13 3.31
C PHE A 41 4.10 1.77 3.84
N SER A 42 4.83 2.75 4.36
CA SER A 42 6.12 2.56 5.06
C SER A 42 5.97 2.25 6.56
N ALA A 43 4.74 2.31 7.09
CA ALA A 43 4.41 2.03 8.48
C ALA A 43 3.10 1.22 8.58
N PRO A 44 2.88 0.45 9.67
CA PRO A 44 1.63 -0.28 9.85
C PRO A 44 0.47 0.70 10.07
N ARG A 45 -0.56 0.59 9.23
CA ARG A 45 -1.81 1.37 9.20
C ARG A 45 -3.05 0.48 9.07
N GLU A 46 -2.97 -0.75 9.55
CA GLU A 46 -4.04 -1.74 9.39
C GLU A 46 -5.34 -1.29 10.06
N GLU A 47 -5.25 -0.74 11.27
CA GLU A 47 -6.41 -0.25 12.02
C GLU A 47 -7.10 0.89 11.28
N GLU A 48 -6.34 1.84 10.74
CA GLU A 48 -6.86 2.97 9.97
C GLU A 48 -7.48 2.53 8.65
N VAL A 49 -6.86 1.60 7.93
CA VAL A 49 -7.42 1.03 6.69
C VAL A 49 -8.73 0.30 6.98
N LYS A 50 -8.76 -0.54 8.02
CA LYS A 50 -9.98 -1.26 8.42
C LYS A 50 -11.07 -0.30 8.89
N ALA A 51 -10.75 0.71 9.67
CA ALA A 51 -11.71 1.72 10.13
C ALA A 51 -12.29 2.50 8.96
N TRP A 52 -11.47 2.88 7.99
CA TRP A 52 -11.92 3.56 6.77
C TRP A 52 -12.85 2.69 5.92
N LEU A 53 -12.52 1.42 5.71
CA LEU A 53 -13.37 0.48 4.97
C LEU A 53 -14.67 0.16 5.71
N ALA A 54 -14.62 0.04 7.04
CA ALA A 54 -15.81 -0.13 7.87
C ALA A 54 -16.75 1.09 7.80
N ALA A 55 -16.19 2.30 7.72
CA ALA A 55 -16.96 3.52 7.54
C ALA A 55 -17.49 3.70 6.09
N ASN A 56 -16.88 3.04 5.11
CA ASN A 56 -17.21 3.16 3.69
C ASN A 56 -17.26 1.79 3.02
N PRO A 57 -18.26 0.95 3.34
CA PRO A 57 -18.37 -0.41 2.79
C PRO A 57 -18.52 -0.41 1.25
N ASP A 58 -18.95 0.70 0.64
CA ASP A 58 -19.05 0.86 -0.82
C ASP A 58 -17.69 0.98 -1.53
N GLN A 59 -16.60 1.27 -0.81
CA GLN A 59 -15.26 1.41 -1.40
C GLN A 59 -14.65 0.05 -1.73
N GLY A 60 -14.85 -0.94 -0.85
CA GLY A 60 -14.30 -2.27 -1.01
C GLY A 60 -14.25 -3.08 0.29
N THR A 61 -13.82 -4.32 0.16
CA THR A 61 -13.67 -5.29 1.25
C THR A 61 -12.20 -5.54 1.53
N PHE A 62 -11.77 -5.34 2.77
CA PHE A 62 -10.42 -5.70 3.20
C PHE A 62 -10.20 -7.20 2.99
N LEU A 63 -9.17 -7.58 2.23
CA LEU A 63 -8.84 -8.98 1.97
C LEU A 63 -7.69 -9.45 2.86
N SER A 64 -6.53 -8.79 2.74
CA SER A 64 -5.31 -9.25 3.39
C SER A 64 -4.34 -8.09 3.64
N VAL A 65 -3.39 -8.33 4.54
CA VAL A 65 -2.21 -7.49 4.74
C VAL A 65 -0.98 -8.34 4.47
N THR A 66 -0.03 -7.77 3.74
CA THR A 66 1.32 -8.33 3.60
C THR A 66 2.31 -7.36 4.21
N ASP A 67 2.99 -7.77 5.28
CA ASP A 67 4.16 -7.09 5.79
C ASP A 67 5.43 -7.77 5.25
N LEU A 68 6.30 -6.99 4.62
CA LEU A 68 7.54 -7.50 4.06
C LEU A 68 8.66 -6.47 4.20
N ASN A 69 9.90 -6.92 4.32
CA ASN A 69 11.02 -5.99 4.21
C ASN A 69 11.10 -5.53 2.76
N TYR A 70 11.48 -4.28 2.54
CA TYR A 70 11.59 -3.74 1.19
C TYR A 70 12.61 -4.52 0.35
N ALA A 71 13.68 -5.04 0.99
CA ALA A 71 14.66 -5.91 0.35
C ALA A 71 14.05 -7.22 -0.19
N ASP A 72 13.03 -7.77 0.48
CA ASP A 72 12.34 -8.99 0.06
C ASP A 72 11.37 -8.71 -1.11
N TRP A 73 10.73 -7.53 -1.12
CA TRP A 73 9.89 -7.08 -2.25
C TRP A 73 10.68 -6.92 -3.55
N GLU A 74 11.92 -6.45 -3.43
CA GLU A 74 12.83 -6.24 -4.56
C GLU A 74 13.46 -7.55 -5.08
N ALA A 75 13.10 -8.71 -4.50
CA ALA A 75 13.79 -9.99 -4.70
C ALA A 75 15.32 -9.88 -4.51
N GLY A 76 15.77 -8.94 -3.67
CA GLY A 76 17.18 -8.60 -3.44
C GLY A 76 17.91 -7.89 -4.59
N GLN A 77 17.24 -7.35 -5.61
CA GLN A 77 17.89 -6.63 -6.71
C GLN A 77 17.93 -5.12 -6.51
N ALA A 78 19.02 -4.62 -5.93
CA ALA A 78 19.21 -3.18 -5.67
C ALA A 78 18.68 -2.30 -6.81
N LEU A 79 17.67 -1.46 -6.51
CA LEU A 79 17.10 -0.46 -7.43
C LEU A 79 18.22 0.27 -8.17
N LYS A 80 18.45 -0.08 -9.43
CA LYS A 80 19.34 0.68 -10.31
C LYS A 80 18.55 1.88 -10.83
N PRO A 81 18.96 3.12 -10.49
CA PRO A 81 18.33 4.31 -11.05
C PRO A 81 18.45 4.22 -12.57
N THR A 82 17.32 4.06 -13.24
CA THR A 82 17.28 4.07 -14.71
C THR A 82 16.85 5.46 -15.13
N ARG A 83 17.77 6.21 -15.76
CA ARG A 83 17.40 7.46 -16.43
C ARG A 83 16.57 7.09 -17.65
N VAL A 84 15.31 7.53 -17.67
CA VAL A 84 14.55 7.65 -18.91
C VAL A 84 15.13 8.84 -19.67
N ALA A 85 15.66 8.57 -20.86
CA ALA A 85 16.26 9.55 -21.77
C ALA A 85 15.20 10.20 -22.66
#